data_AF-A0A935VRT2-F1
#
_entry.id   AF-A0A935VRT2-F1
#
_cell.length_a   1.000
_cell.length_b   1.000
_cell.length_c   1.000
_cell.angle_alpha   90.00
_cell.angle_beta   90.00
_cell.angle_gamma   90.00
#
_symmetry.space_group_name_H-M   'P 1'
#
loop_
_entity.id
_entity.type
_entity.pdbx_description
1 polymer ?
#
loop_
_entity_poly.entity_id
_entity_poly.type
_entity_poly.pdbx_seq_one_letter_code
_entity_poly.pdbx_strand_id
1 'polypeptide(L)'
;MLTSTLTVTYTNNAKKTELSQLKRDIIENTKNEIKNFSANENKAVLPPASPAKFGGTGFLIDGKGFIVTNQHVVRNMQNLRVENSKGVYFNVVPVYGNDTTDLAILKIEDTAFKPLTLPYSIRKNSSELGEAIFTLGYPKDEIVYGEGYLSAKSGFYGDTSAYQLTISVNPGNSGGPVINKAGEVIGIISSKEKNSDGVVFASKSKNIFKALEELKTDTSRFSIKLNPSSQIKGIDRVTQIKKIEDCIFMVKGN
;
A
#
# COMPACT_ATOMS: atom_id res chain seq x y z
N MET A 1 -61.31 28.15 44.70
CA MET A 1 -60.35 28.81 43.78
C MET A 1 -58.87 28.43 44.01
N LEU A 2 -58.51 27.65 45.05
CA LEU A 2 -57.10 27.31 45.36
C LEU A 2 -56.63 25.92 44.86
N THR A 3 -57.54 25.03 44.45
CA THR A 3 -57.20 23.65 44.05
C THR A 3 -56.84 23.49 42.57
N SER A 4 -57.36 24.35 41.69
CA SER A 4 -57.08 24.25 40.24
C SER A 4 -55.68 24.73 39.88
N THR A 5 -55.19 25.81 40.50
CA THR A 5 -53.85 26.38 40.28
C THR A 5 -52.74 25.44 40.75
N LEU A 6 -52.90 24.77 41.90
CA LEU A 6 -51.92 23.82 42.41
C LEU A 6 -51.75 22.62 41.45
N THR A 7 -52.87 22.10 40.94
CA THR A 7 -52.91 20.96 40.02
C THR A 7 -52.29 21.29 38.66
N VAL A 8 -52.56 22.48 38.12
CA VAL A 8 -51.96 22.98 36.85
C VAL A 8 -50.45 23.20 36.98
N THR A 9 -50.00 23.72 38.13
CA THR A 9 -48.56 23.97 38.36
C THR A 9 -47.80 22.65 38.54
N TYR A 10 -48.39 21.68 39.24
CA TYR A 10 -47.82 20.34 39.41
C TYR A 10 -47.72 19.58 38.08
N THR A 11 -48.77 19.60 37.26
CA THR A 11 -48.76 18.96 35.92
C THR A 11 -47.79 19.62 34.95
N ASN A 12 -47.61 20.94 34.98
CA ASN A 12 -46.61 21.63 34.16
C ASN A 12 -45.17 21.28 34.58
N ASN A 13 -44.90 21.17 35.88
CA ASN A 13 -43.58 20.76 36.37
C ASN A 13 -43.27 19.30 36.05
N ALA A 14 -44.25 18.39 36.15
CA ALA A 14 -44.08 16.98 35.77
C ALA A 14 -43.75 16.83 34.26
N LYS A 15 -44.49 17.52 33.38
CA LYS A 15 -44.23 17.53 31.93
C LYS A 15 -42.86 18.13 31.56
N LYS A 16 -42.41 19.15 32.29
CA LYS A 16 -41.09 19.77 32.07
C LYS A 16 -39.96 18.82 32.47
N THR A 17 -40.15 18.03 33.52
CA THR A 17 -39.20 16.99 33.96
C THR A 17 -39.13 15.85 32.95
N GLU A 18 -40.26 15.34 32.47
CA GLU A 18 -40.32 14.31 31.42
C GLU A 18 -39.65 14.78 30.12
N LEU A 19 -39.93 16.02 29.68
CA LEU A 19 -39.29 16.60 28.51
C LEU A 19 -37.77 16.73 28.67
N SER A 20 -37.32 17.05 29.88
CA SER A 20 -35.89 17.16 30.19
C SER A 20 -35.21 15.80 30.21
N GLN A 21 -35.91 14.77 30.69
CA GLN A 21 -35.44 13.39 30.68
C GLN A 21 -35.35 12.85 29.24
N LEU A 22 -36.41 13.03 28.45
CA LEU A 22 -36.44 12.61 27.04
C LEU A 22 -35.32 13.26 26.22
N LYS A 23 -35.04 14.55 26.45
CA LYS A 23 -33.91 15.23 25.80
C LYS A 23 -32.56 14.61 26.16
N ARG A 24 -32.35 14.23 27.42
CA ARG A 24 -31.12 13.56 27.86
C ARG A 24 -30.98 12.19 27.21
N ASP A 25 -32.05 11.41 27.19
CA ASP A 25 -32.05 10.06 26.65
C ASP A 25 -31.80 10.06 25.13
N ILE A 26 -32.38 11.01 24.40
CA ILE A 26 -32.09 11.19 22.96
C ILE A 26 -30.62 11.56 22.75
N ILE A 27 -30.07 12.50 23.51
CA ILE A 27 -28.67 12.92 23.38
C ILE A 27 -27.72 11.75 23.65
N GLU A 28 -27.98 10.95 24.70
CA GLU A 28 -27.14 9.79 25.03
C GLU A 28 -27.27 8.68 23.98
N ASN A 29 -28.48 8.41 23.48
CA ASN A 29 -28.68 7.44 22.40
C ASN A 29 -27.97 7.88 21.11
N THR A 30 -28.09 9.14 20.71
CA THR A 30 -27.39 9.67 19.52
C THR A 30 -25.88 9.66 19.70
N LYS A 31 -25.35 9.96 20.89
CA LYS A 31 -23.91 9.83 21.17
C LYS A 31 -23.43 8.38 21.06
N ASN A 32 -24.22 7.43 21.56
CA ASN A 32 -23.91 6.01 21.47
C ASN A 32 -23.97 5.51 20.02
N GLU A 33 -24.95 5.95 19.24
CA GLU A 33 -25.03 5.65 17.80
C GLU A 33 -23.85 6.22 17.03
N ILE A 34 -23.46 7.48 17.27
CA ILE A 34 -22.27 8.09 16.67
C ILE A 34 -20.99 7.34 17.07
N LYS A 35 -20.85 6.97 18.35
CA LYS A 35 -19.71 6.19 18.83
C LYS A 35 -19.65 4.81 18.18
N ASN A 36 -20.78 4.16 17.99
CA ASN A 36 -20.87 2.87 17.31
C ASN A 36 -20.59 2.99 15.80
N PHE A 37 -21.02 4.08 15.16
CA PHE A 37 -20.73 4.37 13.77
C PHE A 37 -19.23 4.65 13.55
N SER A 38 -18.62 5.51 14.39
CA SER A 38 -17.19 5.79 14.35
C SER A 38 -16.33 4.58 14.74
N ALA A 39 -16.83 3.66 15.57
CA ALA A 39 -16.15 2.40 15.86
C ALA A 39 -16.16 1.42 14.68
N ASN A 40 -17.10 1.56 13.73
CA ASN A 40 -17.20 0.71 12.56
C ASN A 40 -16.32 1.17 11.39
N GLU A 41 -16.01 2.47 11.29
CA GLU A 41 -15.04 3.00 10.31
C GLU A 41 -13.56 2.71 10.65
N ASN A 42 -13.26 2.41 11.92
CA ASN A 42 -11.87 2.28 12.41
C ASN A 42 -11.37 0.83 12.54
N LYS A 43 -12.10 -0.16 12.04
CA LYS A 43 -11.60 -1.55 12.03
C LYS A 43 -10.84 -1.82 10.75
N ALA A 44 -9.57 -2.23 10.90
CA ALA A 44 -8.87 -2.99 9.88
C ALA A 44 -9.82 -4.06 9.33
N VAL A 45 -10.01 -4.05 8.01
CA VAL A 45 -11.01 -4.89 7.35
C VAL A 45 -10.64 -6.34 7.57
N LEU A 46 -11.56 -7.11 8.17
CA LEU A 46 -11.41 -8.57 8.32
C LEU A 46 -11.17 -9.22 6.95
N PRO A 47 -10.35 -10.29 6.87
CA PRO A 47 -10.12 -11.00 5.61
C PRO A 47 -11.45 -11.42 4.96
N PRO A 48 -11.58 -11.30 3.62
CA PRO A 48 -12.84 -11.56 2.91
C PRO A 48 -13.29 -13.02 3.03
N ALA A 49 -14.60 -13.24 2.97
CA ALA A 49 -15.25 -14.57 2.99
C ALA A 49 -15.01 -15.41 1.73
N SER A 50 -14.41 -14.83 0.68
CA SER A 50 -13.97 -15.53 -0.53
C SER A 50 -12.44 -15.49 -0.58
N PRO A 51 -11.74 -16.58 -0.94
CA PRO A 51 -10.29 -16.59 -0.99
C PRO A 51 -9.83 -15.56 -2.03
N ALA A 52 -9.32 -14.42 -1.57
CA ALA A 52 -8.67 -13.44 -2.44
C ALA A 52 -7.55 -14.17 -3.17
N LYS A 53 -7.55 -14.09 -4.51
CA LYS A 53 -6.45 -14.63 -5.29
C LYS A 53 -5.21 -13.81 -4.97
N PHE A 54 -4.16 -14.54 -4.63
CA PHE A 54 -2.84 -14.01 -4.44
C PHE A 54 -2.36 -13.35 -5.74
N GLY A 55 -2.05 -12.04 -5.69
CA GLY A 55 -1.75 -11.22 -6.87
C GLY A 55 -0.26 -10.99 -7.09
N GLY A 56 0.47 -10.65 -6.02
CA GLY A 56 1.88 -10.29 -6.10
C GLY A 56 2.35 -9.49 -4.89
N THR A 57 3.39 -8.70 -5.09
CA THR A 57 4.01 -7.80 -4.11
C THR A 57 3.83 -6.35 -4.53
N GLY A 58 3.76 -5.44 -3.59
CA GLY A 58 3.93 -4.00 -3.80
C GLY A 58 4.78 -3.39 -2.70
N PHE A 59 5.28 -2.18 -2.92
CA PHE A 59 6.05 -1.45 -1.91
C PHE A 59 5.73 0.04 -1.91
N LEU A 60 5.87 0.70 -0.75
CA LEU A 60 5.61 2.13 -0.63
C LEU A 60 6.62 2.96 -1.43
N ILE A 61 6.13 4.01 -2.07
CA ILE A 61 6.95 5.07 -2.70
C ILE A 61 6.80 6.43 -2.00
N ASP A 62 5.76 6.57 -1.18
CA ASP A 62 5.52 7.73 -0.31
C ASP A 62 4.85 7.25 0.98
N GLY A 63 5.23 7.86 2.10
CA GLY A 63 4.73 7.57 3.44
C GLY A 63 3.22 7.75 3.59
N LYS A 64 2.57 8.50 2.70
CA LYS A 64 1.12 8.70 2.67
C LYS A 64 0.31 7.49 2.16
N GLY A 65 0.96 6.35 1.91
CA GLY A 65 0.29 5.12 1.47
C GLY A 65 0.17 4.99 -0.04
N PHE A 66 1.12 5.54 -0.80
CA PHE A 66 1.22 5.27 -2.24
C PHE A 66 2.14 4.08 -2.47
N ILE A 67 1.63 3.06 -3.16
CA ILE A 67 2.30 1.78 -3.38
C ILE A 67 2.56 1.60 -4.87
N VAL A 68 3.74 1.13 -5.23
CA VAL A 68 4.04 0.63 -6.58
C VAL A 68 3.90 -0.89 -6.60
N THR A 69 3.34 -1.41 -7.69
CA THR A 69 3.32 -2.83 -8.05
C THR A 69 3.33 -2.95 -9.58
N ASN A 70 3.20 -4.16 -10.12
CA ASN A 70 3.05 -4.32 -11.57
C ASN A 70 1.61 -4.10 -12.03
N GLN A 71 1.48 -3.59 -13.26
CA GLN A 71 0.16 -3.43 -13.89
C GLN A 71 -0.50 -4.79 -14.12
N HIS A 72 0.23 -5.82 -14.55
CA HIS A 72 -0.35 -7.15 -14.74
C HIS A 72 -0.82 -7.81 -13.43
N VAL A 73 -0.26 -7.41 -12.28
CA VAL A 73 -0.68 -7.91 -10.96
C VAL A 73 -2.08 -7.41 -10.65
N VAL A 74 -2.37 -6.14 -10.89
CA VAL A 74 -3.65 -5.52 -10.51
C VAL A 74 -4.69 -5.51 -11.63
N ARG A 75 -4.28 -5.87 -12.85
CA ARG A 75 -5.18 -5.90 -14.01
C ARG A 75 -6.33 -6.87 -13.76
N ASN A 76 -7.55 -6.40 -14.02
CA ASN A 76 -8.80 -7.16 -13.87
C ASN A 76 -9.12 -7.62 -12.44
N MET A 77 -8.41 -7.13 -11.42
CA MET A 77 -8.77 -7.42 -10.02
C MET A 77 -9.95 -6.58 -9.59
N GLN A 78 -10.94 -7.24 -9.00
CA GLN A 78 -11.97 -6.59 -8.20
C GLN A 78 -11.54 -6.57 -6.73
N ASN A 79 -12.14 -5.66 -5.96
CA ASN A 79 -11.92 -5.52 -4.51
C ASN A 79 -10.43 -5.52 -4.11
N LEU A 80 -9.63 -4.71 -4.80
CA LEU A 80 -8.18 -4.66 -4.60
C LEU A 80 -7.82 -4.23 -3.18
N ARG A 81 -6.95 -5.02 -2.55
CA ARG A 81 -6.46 -4.80 -1.18
C ARG A 81 -4.97 -5.05 -1.11
N VAL A 82 -4.35 -4.48 -0.08
CA VAL A 82 -2.97 -4.76 0.29
C VAL A 82 -2.91 -5.26 1.72
N GLU A 83 -2.05 -6.22 2.00
CA GLU A 83 -1.80 -6.76 3.34
C GLU A 83 -0.36 -6.48 3.75
N ASN A 84 -0.15 -5.98 4.96
CA ASN A 84 1.20 -5.74 5.49
C ASN A 84 1.77 -6.99 6.17
N SER A 85 3.04 -6.90 6.60
CA SER A 85 3.76 -7.96 7.34
C SER A 85 3.09 -8.43 8.64
N LYS A 86 2.13 -7.66 9.16
CA LYS A 86 1.39 -7.92 10.41
C LYS A 86 0.01 -8.54 10.15
N GLY A 87 -0.29 -8.89 8.90
CA GLY A 87 -1.58 -9.46 8.51
C GLY A 87 -2.74 -8.45 8.46
N VAL A 88 -2.43 -7.15 8.47
CA VAL A 88 -3.45 -6.09 8.41
C VAL A 88 -3.75 -5.76 6.96
N TYR A 89 -5.03 -5.81 6.60
CA TYR A 89 -5.54 -5.48 5.28
C TYR A 89 -5.90 -4.00 5.18
N PHE A 90 -5.61 -3.42 4.01
CA PHE A 90 -6.01 -2.09 3.62
C PHE A 90 -6.67 -2.08 2.25
N ASN A 91 -7.78 -1.35 2.10
CA ASN A 91 -8.37 -1.05 0.81
C ASN A 91 -7.50 -0.06 0.04
N VAL A 92 -7.37 -0.30 -1.26
CA VAL A 92 -6.58 0.54 -2.17
C VAL A 92 -7.36 0.82 -3.45
N VAL A 93 -7.07 1.96 -4.06
CA VAL A 93 -7.51 2.29 -5.41
C VAL A 93 -6.31 2.44 -6.35
N PRO A 94 -6.39 1.96 -7.59
CA PRO A 94 -5.40 2.28 -8.61
C PRO A 94 -5.52 3.75 -9.01
N VAL A 95 -4.40 4.48 -8.94
CA VAL A 95 -4.28 5.89 -9.36
C VAL A 95 -3.41 6.06 -10.60
N TYR A 96 -2.74 4.99 -11.04
CA TYR A 96 -1.96 4.92 -12.28
C TYR A 96 -1.90 3.48 -12.77
N GLY A 97 -1.88 3.28 -14.08
CA GLY A 97 -1.57 1.99 -14.70
C GLY A 97 -1.00 2.17 -16.10
N ASN A 98 0.06 1.42 -16.41
CA ASN A 98 0.71 1.45 -17.72
C ASN A 98 1.13 0.05 -18.15
N ASP A 99 0.51 -0.46 -19.22
CA ASP A 99 0.73 -1.83 -19.72
C ASP A 99 2.09 -2.02 -20.40
N THR A 100 2.66 -0.94 -20.94
CA THR A 100 3.97 -0.95 -21.61
C THR A 100 5.09 -1.10 -20.62
N THR A 101 5.10 -0.29 -19.55
CA THR A 101 6.13 -0.35 -18.49
C THR A 101 5.83 -1.38 -17.40
N ASP A 102 4.64 -2.00 -17.47
CA ASP A 102 4.11 -2.96 -16.51
C ASP A 102 4.12 -2.42 -15.07
N LEU A 103 3.68 -1.17 -14.91
CA LEU A 103 3.71 -0.44 -13.64
C LEU A 103 2.34 0.09 -13.27
N ALA A 104 1.96 -0.10 -12.01
CA ALA A 104 0.77 0.50 -11.40
C ALA A 104 1.15 1.25 -10.12
N ILE A 105 0.42 2.33 -9.83
CA ILE A 105 0.48 3.03 -8.55
C ILE A 105 -0.89 2.89 -7.89
N LEU A 106 -0.89 2.44 -6.65
CA LEU A 106 -2.06 2.27 -5.80
C LEU A 106 -2.02 3.31 -4.67
N LYS A 107 -3.19 3.72 -4.18
CA LYS A 107 -3.33 4.56 -2.99
C LYS A 107 -4.18 3.84 -1.95
N ILE A 108 -3.66 3.71 -0.73
CA ILE A 108 -4.44 3.25 0.43
C ILE A 108 -5.50 4.31 0.79
N GLU A 109 -6.76 3.92 0.89
CA GLU A 109 -7.86 4.84 1.24
C GLU A 109 -8.28 4.77 2.71
N ASP A 110 -7.89 3.70 3.42
CA ASP A 110 -8.31 3.49 4.80
C ASP A 110 -7.69 4.50 5.77
N THR A 111 -8.54 5.15 6.57
CA THR A 111 -8.17 6.15 7.60
C THR A 111 -7.35 5.54 8.75
N ALA A 112 -7.45 4.23 8.94
CA ALA A 112 -6.66 3.48 9.91
C ALA A 112 -5.16 3.42 9.54
N PHE A 113 -4.81 3.58 8.26
CA PHE A 113 -3.42 3.58 7.82
C PHE A 113 -2.67 4.78 8.43
N LYS A 114 -1.57 4.50 9.12
CA LYS A 114 -0.69 5.54 9.68
C LYS A 114 0.47 5.79 8.73
N PRO A 115 0.78 7.06 8.41
CA PRO A 115 1.90 7.37 7.53
C PRO A 115 3.22 6.77 8.04
N LEU A 116 4.01 6.24 7.11
CA LEU A 116 5.30 5.61 7.40
C LEU A 116 6.47 6.45 6.89
N THR A 117 7.62 6.31 7.53
CA THR A 117 8.88 6.87 7.01
C THR A 117 9.58 5.80 6.19
N LEU A 118 9.84 6.09 4.91
CA LEU A 118 10.50 5.14 4.02
C LEU A 118 12.01 5.10 4.32
N PRO A 119 12.60 3.92 4.57
CA PRO A 119 14.01 3.80 4.93
C PRO A 119 14.94 3.81 3.70
N TYR A 120 14.40 3.66 2.49
CA TYR A 120 15.10 3.62 1.21
C TYR A 120 14.75 4.82 0.33
N SER A 121 15.58 5.10 -0.66
CA SER A 121 15.28 6.04 -1.75
C SER A 121 14.99 5.29 -3.06
N ILE A 122 14.53 6.01 -4.08
CA ILE A 122 14.33 5.46 -5.43
C ILE A 122 15.38 6.07 -6.36
N ARG A 123 16.13 5.24 -7.06
CA ARG A 123 17.20 5.71 -7.95
C ARG A 123 16.60 6.22 -9.26
N LYS A 124 16.98 7.43 -9.69
CA LYS A 124 16.58 7.98 -11.01
C LYS A 124 17.50 7.54 -12.15
N ASN A 125 18.79 7.36 -11.84
CA ASN A 125 19.83 7.00 -12.80
C ASN A 125 19.86 5.50 -13.08
N SER A 126 20.44 5.13 -14.22
CA SER A 126 20.66 3.72 -14.56
C SER A 126 21.63 3.05 -13.59
N SER A 127 21.44 1.76 -13.38
CA SER A 127 22.30 0.91 -12.56
C SER A 127 23.31 0.16 -13.44
N GLU A 128 24.38 -0.29 -12.81
CA GLU A 128 25.55 -0.85 -13.51
C GLU A 128 25.57 -2.37 -13.47
N LEU A 129 26.24 -2.99 -14.46
CA LEU A 129 26.42 -4.44 -14.50
C LEU A 129 27.17 -4.94 -13.26
N GLY A 130 26.74 -6.09 -12.73
CA GLY A 130 27.33 -6.69 -11.54
C GLY A 130 26.95 -6.00 -10.22
N GLU A 131 26.07 -4.99 -10.26
CA GLU A 131 25.58 -4.36 -9.03
C GLU A 131 24.83 -5.41 -8.18
N ALA A 132 25.28 -5.58 -6.94
CA ALA A 132 24.67 -6.51 -6.00
C ALA A 132 23.31 -5.99 -5.52
N ILE A 133 22.31 -6.85 -5.60
CA ILE A 133 20.91 -6.54 -5.32
C ILE A 133 20.30 -7.53 -4.34
N PHE A 134 19.18 -7.12 -3.75
CA PHE A 134 18.27 -7.99 -3.03
C PHE A 134 16.82 -7.56 -3.27
N THR A 135 15.89 -8.46 -2.95
CA THR A 135 14.45 -8.22 -3.04
C THR A 135 13.75 -8.80 -1.81
N LEU A 136 12.58 -8.25 -1.54
CA LEU A 136 11.63 -8.73 -0.54
C LEU A 136 10.28 -8.84 -1.23
N GLY A 137 9.62 -9.98 -1.13
CA GLY A 137 8.31 -10.18 -1.73
C GLY A 137 7.53 -11.29 -1.05
N TYR A 138 6.30 -11.50 -1.50
CA TYR A 138 5.37 -12.46 -0.91
C TYR A 138 5.11 -13.62 -1.86
N PRO A 139 6.04 -14.54 -2.14
CA PRO A 139 5.70 -15.76 -2.89
C PRO A 139 4.81 -16.74 -2.11
N LYS A 140 4.56 -16.43 -0.83
CA LYS A 140 3.67 -17.10 0.13
C LYS A 140 3.18 -16.06 1.13
N ASP A 141 2.39 -16.47 2.13
CA ASP A 141 1.84 -15.59 3.19
C ASP A 141 2.89 -15.06 4.20
N GLU A 142 4.15 -14.94 3.80
CA GLU A 142 5.23 -14.27 4.54
C GLU A 142 6.26 -13.67 3.58
N ILE A 143 6.99 -12.66 4.05
CA ILE A 143 8.06 -12.04 3.27
C ILE A 143 9.18 -13.05 3.05
N VAL A 144 9.56 -13.23 1.80
CA VAL A 144 10.73 -14.01 1.38
C VAL A 144 11.80 -13.07 0.85
N TYR A 145 13.00 -13.27 1.36
CA TYR A 145 14.21 -12.58 0.93
C TYR A 145 14.88 -13.32 -0.22
N GLY A 146 15.36 -12.57 -1.21
CA GLY A 146 16.22 -13.06 -2.28
C GLY A 146 17.37 -12.10 -2.55
N GLU A 147 18.51 -12.62 -2.97
CA GLU A 147 19.68 -11.82 -3.35
C GLU A 147 20.29 -12.27 -4.67
N GLY A 148 21.04 -11.37 -5.31
CA GLY A 148 21.58 -11.60 -6.63
C GLY A 148 22.32 -10.40 -7.20
N TYR A 149 22.36 -10.35 -8.53
CA TYR A 149 23.10 -9.32 -9.27
C TYR A 149 22.29 -8.80 -10.47
N LEU A 150 22.58 -7.56 -10.87
CA LEU A 150 22.16 -7.01 -12.15
C LEU A 150 23.01 -7.62 -13.28
N SER A 151 22.36 -8.33 -14.20
CA SER A 151 23.03 -9.15 -15.23
C SER A 151 23.02 -8.50 -16.61
N ALA A 152 22.00 -7.71 -16.93
CA ALA A 152 21.98 -6.88 -18.15
C ALA A 152 21.27 -5.54 -17.92
N LYS A 153 21.74 -4.50 -18.64
CA LYS A 153 21.15 -3.15 -18.61
C LYS A 153 19.87 -3.01 -19.46
N SER A 154 19.50 -4.06 -20.17
CA SER A 154 18.27 -4.17 -20.95
C SER A 154 17.54 -5.46 -20.56
N GLY A 155 16.22 -5.45 -20.72
CA GLY A 155 15.39 -6.65 -20.62
C GLY A 155 15.38 -7.47 -21.91
N PHE A 156 14.32 -8.26 -22.05
CA PHE A 156 14.10 -9.12 -23.21
C PHE A 156 14.04 -8.32 -24.52
N TYR A 157 14.54 -8.93 -25.61
CA TYR A 157 14.66 -8.31 -26.94
C TYR A 157 15.24 -6.87 -26.94
N GLY A 158 16.12 -6.55 -26.00
CA GLY A 158 16.75 -5.23 -25.90
C GLY A 158 15.88 -4.14 -25.28
N ASP A 159 14.81 -4.50 -24.54
CA ASP A 159 13.98 -3.51 -23.84
C ASP A 159 14.83 -2.63 -22.90
N THR A 160 14.98 -1.37 -23.27
CA THR A 160 15.76 -0.39 -22.51
C THR A 160 15.04 0.09 -21.25
N SER A 161 13.76 -0.27 -21.06
CA SER A 161 12.93 0.07 -19.90
C SER A 161 13.07 -0.91 -18.73
N ALA A 162 13.74 -2.04 -18.95
CA ALA A 162 13.93 -3.11 -17.97
C ALA A 162 15.41 -3.49 -17.76
N TYR A 163 15.67 -4.21 -16.68
CA TYR A 163 16.92 -4.90 -16.39
C TYR A 163 16.71 -6.41 -16.48
N GLN A 164 17.77 -7.13 -16.83
CA GLN A 164 17.88 -8.57 -16.55
C GLN A 164 18.64 -8.79 -15.26
N LEU A 165 18.16 -9.70 -14.41
CA LEU A 165 18.70 -10.01 -13.11
C LEU A 165 19.04 -11.50 -13.00
N THR A 166 20.06 -11.80 -12.21
CA THR A 166 20.32 -13.16 -11.71
C THR A 166 19.95 -13.18 -10.25
N ILE A 167 18.73 -13.61 -9.96
CA ILE A 167 18.14 -13.70 -8.63
C ILE A 167 17.06 -14.78 -8.64
N SER A 168 16.92 -15.55 -7.56
CA SER A 168 15.85 -16.54 -7.45
C SER A 168 14.54 -15.86 -7.07
N VAL A 169 13.56 -15.91 -7.99
CA VAL A 169 12.19 -15.42 -7.72
C VAL A 169 11.17 -16.51 -8.02
N ASN A 170 10.21 -16.62 -7.12
CA ASN A 170 9.03 -17.46 -7.26
C ASN A 170 7.80 -16.61 -7.67
N PRO A 171 6.72 -17.23 -8.18
CA PRO A 171 5.43 -16.55 -8.34
C PRO A 171 5.08 -15.77 -7.07
N GLY A 172 4.74 -14.49 -7.23
CA GLY A 172 4.41 -13.59 -6.13
C GLY A 172 5.43 -12.51 -5.78
N ASN A 173 6.66 -12.63 -6.26
CA ASN A 173 7.62 -11.53 -6.17
C ASN A 173 7.34 -10.37 -7.14
N SER A 174 6.48 -10.58 -8.14
CA SER A 174 6.09 -9.56 -9.11
C SER A 174 5.55 -8.32 -8.42
N GLY A 175 6.10 -7.16 -8.76
CA GLY A 175 5.82 -5.87 -8.15
C GLY A 175 6.70 -5.57 -6.93
N GLY A 176 7.53 -6.51 -6.48
CA GLY A 176 8.48 -6.34 -5.39
C GLY A 176 9.67 -5.45 -5.76
N PRO A 177 10.27 -4.73 -4.80
CA PRO A 177 11.38 -3.84 -5.06
C PRO A 177 12.68 -4.60 -5.30
N VAL A 178 13.49 -4.11 -6.24
CA VAL A 178 14.89 -4.51 -6.41
C VAL A 178 15.76 -3.44 -5.77
N ILE A 179 16.47 -3.79 -4.71
CA ILE A 179 17.20 -2.85 -3.85
C ILE A 179 18.69 -3.16 -3.91
N ASN A 180 19.52 -2.14 -4.07
CA ASN A 180 20.97 -2.30 -4.02
C ASN A 180 21.55 -2.21 -2.60
N LYS A 181 22.86 -2.41 -2.45
CA LYS A 181 23.57 -2.28 -1.16
C LYS A 181 23.48 -0.88 -0.54
N ALA A 182 23.27 0.16 -1.34
CA ALA A 182 23.09 1.54 -0.87
C ALA A 182 21.67 1.81 -0.34
N GLY A 183 20.77 0.82 -0.40
CA GLY A 183 19.39 0.98 0.02
C GLY A 183 18.57 1.85 -0.93
N GLU A 184 18.88 1.78 -2.22
CA GLU A 184 18.15 2.46 -3.28
C GLU A 184 17.36 1.41 -4.07
N VAL A 185 16.07 1.67 -4.28
CA VAL A 185 15.25 0.89 -5.21
C VAL A 185 15.70 1.22 -6.63
N ILE A 186 16.24 0.23 -7.33
CA ILE A 186 16.73 0.36 -8.69
C ILE A 186 15.75 -0.21 -9.73
N GLY A 187 14.80 -1.06 -9.31
CA GLY A 187 13.80 -1.64 -10.19
C GLY A 187 12.64 -2.29 -9.45
N ILE A 188 11.70 -2.83 -10.22
CA ILE A 188 10.51 -3.55 -9.77
C ILE A 188 10.51 -4.91 -10.46
N ILE A 189 10.56 -6.01 -9.70
CA ILE A 189 10.52 -7.37 -10.26
C ILE A 189 9.28 -7.52 -11.15
N SER A 190 9.44 -8.04 -12.37
CA SER A 190 8.33 -8.37 -13.26
C SER A 190 8.41 -9.84 -13.68
N SER A 191 7.29 -10.55 -13.52
CA SER A 191 7.11 -11.91 -14.05
C SER A 191 6.32 -11.93 -15.36
N LYS A 192 6.12 -10.78 -16.01
CA LYS A 192 5.37 -10.68 -17.27
C LYS A 192 6.00 -11.57 -18.36
N GLU A 193 7.31 -11.71 -18.34
CA GLU A 193 8.09 -12.43 -19.34
C GLU A 193 8.82 -13.59 -18.70
N LYS A 194 8.10 -14.70 -18.47
CA LYS A 194 8.70 -15.99 -18.12
C LYS A 194 9.21 -16.66 -19.39
N ASN A 195 10.53 -16.67 -19.58
CA ASN A 195 11.16 -17.61 -20.50
C ASN A 195 11.49 -18.92 -19.77
N SER A 196 11.64 -20.01 -20.52
CA SER A 196 12.00 -21.35 -20.04
C SER A 196 13.32 -21.42 -19.28
N ASP A 197 14.14 -20.37 -19.36
CA ASP A 197 15.55 -20.42 -18.97
C ASP A 197 15.82 -19.82 -17.58
N GLY A 198 14.78 -19.53 -16.79
CA GLY A 198 14.93 -19.04 -15.41
C GLY A 198 15.46 -17.61 -15.31
N VAL A 199 15.31 -16.81 -16.37
CA VAL A 199 15.73 -15.40 -16.39
C VAL A 199 14.69 -14.53 -15.68
N VAL A 200 15.17 -13.58 -14.86
CA VAL A 200 14.32 -12.64 -14.14
C VAL A 200 14.49 -11.24 -14.71
N PHE A 201 13.38 -10.55 -14.92
CA PHE A 201 13.38 -9.16 -15.37
C PHE A 201 12.85 -8.22 -14.30
N ALA A 202 13.26 -6.96 -14.38
CA ALA A 202 12.72 -5.90 -13.54
C ALA A 202 12.55 -4.60 -14.32
N SER A 203 11.37 -4.00 -14.24
CA SER A 203 11.14 -2.64 -14.75
C SER A 203 12.05 -1.67 -14.04
N LYS A 204 12.72 -0.77 -14.77
CA LYS A 204 13.63 0.20 -14.16
C LYS A 204 12.87 1.16 -13.24
N SER A 205 13.44 1.46 -12.08
CA SER A 205 12.92 2.48 -11.13
C SER A 205 12.68 3.85 -11.77
N LYS A 206 13.43 4.20 -12.84
CA LYS A 206 13.18 5.39 -13.67
C LYS A 206 11.74 5.50 -14.17
N ASN A 207 11.06 4.37 -14.42
CA ASN A 207 9.67 4.36 -14.85
C ASN A 207 8.71 4.88 -13.78
N ILE A 208 9.06 4.80 -12.48
CA ILE A 208 8.29 5.44 -11.40
C ILE A 208 8.29 6.95 -11.60
N PHE A 209 9.43 7.56 -11.94
CA PHE A 209 9.50 9.01 -12.16
C PHE A 209 8.65 9.45 -13.35
N LYS A 210 8.66 8.68 -14.45
CA LYS A 210 7.79 8.94 -15.62
C LYS A 210 6.31 8.86 -15.23
N ALA A 211 5.92 7.82 -14.49
CA ALA A 211 4.54 7.68 -14.00
C ALA A 211 4.12 8.86 -13.11
N LEU A 212 5.01 9.36 -12.25
CA LEU A 212 4.74 10.54 -11.42
C LEU A 212 4.65 11.84 -12.22
N GLU A 213 5.37 11.96 -13.34
CA GLU A 213 5.24 13.09 -14.26
C GLU A 213 3.88 13.06 -14.97
N GLU A 214 3.48 11.89 -15.48
CA GLU A 214 2.18 11.67 -16.12
C GLU A 214 1.00 11.90 -15.14
N LEU A 215 1.13 11.45 -13.88
CA LEU A 215 0.11 11.69 -12.85
C LEU A 215 -0.17 13.17 -12.60
N LYS A 216 0.88 13.99 -12.61
CA LYS A 216 0.75 15.44 -12.38
C LYS A 216 0.02 16.12 -13.53
N THR A 217 0.16 15.61 -14.75
CA THR A 217 -0.51 16.17 -15.93
C THR A 217 -1.98 15.79 -16.00
N ASP A 218 -2.34 14.59 -15.54
CA ASP A 218 -3.71 14.07 -15.63
C ASP A 218 -4.57 14.45 -14.41
N THR A 219 -3.95 14.58 -13.22
CA THR A 219 -4.70 14.83 -11.99
C THR A 219 -3.90 15.70 -11.02
N SER A 220 -4.30 16.96 -10.85
CA SER A 220 -3.70 17.89 -9.87
C SER A 220 -3.91 17.49 -8.39
N ARG A 221 -4.48 16.31 -8.11
CA ARG A 221 -4.97 15.90 -6.78
C ARG A 221 -3.94 15.16 -5.93
N PHE A 222 -2.92 14.55 -6.51
CA PHE A 222 -1.97 13.71 -5.75
C PHE A 222 -0.60 14.36 -5.57
N SER A 223 -0.22 14.62 -4.31
CA SER A 223 1.11 15.11 -3.94
C SER A 223 1.95 13.96 -3.37
N ILE A 224 2.64 13.25 -4.27
CA ILE A 224 3.53 12.13 -3.95
C ILE A 224 4.94 12.66 -3.71
N LYS A 225 5.51 12.40 -2.53
CA LYS A 225 6.88 12.81 -2.16
C LYS A 225 7.78 11.59 -1.98
N LEU A 226 8.68 11.38 -2.94
CA LEU A 226 9.71 10.34 -2.83
C LEU A 226 10.74 10.70 -1.75
N ASN A 227 11.27 9.69 -1.07
CA ASN A 227 12.37 9.87 -0.14
C ASN A 227 13.67 10.21 -0.89
N PRO A 228 14.31 11.38 -0.66
CA PRO A 228 15.48 11.81 -1.41
C PRO A 228 16.76 11.01 -1.13
N SER A 229 16.85 10.33 0.02
CA SER A 229 18.07 9.64 0.44
C SER A 229 17.79 8.39 1.27
N SER A 230 18.52 7.32 1.00
CA SER A 230 18.44 6.10 1.80
C SER A 230 19.02 6.28 3.19
N GLN A 231 18.30 5.80 4.22
CA GLN A 231 18.72 5.78 5.61
C GLN A 231 19.35 4.44 6.02
N ILE A 232 19.40 3.48 5.09
CA ILE A 232 19.85 2.10 5.34
C ILE A 232 21.17 1.78 4.62
N LYS A 233 21.81 2.79 4.02
CA LYS A 233 23.13 2.68 3.43
C LYS A 233 24.16 2.33 4.50
N GLY A 234 24.97 1.29 4.25
CA GLY A 234 26.08 0.90 5.13
C GLY A 234 25.68 0.15 6.40
N ILE A 235 24.39 -0.11 6.62
CA ILE A 235 23.90 -0.96 7.71
C ILE A 235 23.88 -2.42 7.25
N ASP A 236 24.02 -3.37 8.19
CA ASP A 236 23.94 -4.79 7.90
C ASP A 236 22.58 -5.22 7.31
N ARG A 237 22.59 -6.30 6.53
CA ARG A 237 21.43 -6.76 5.75
C ARG A 237 20.21 -7.09 6.63
N VAL A 238 20.40 -7.67 7.82
CA VAL A 238 19.28 -8.02 8.69
C VAL A 238 18.58 -6.76 9.18
N THR A 239 19.35 -5.74 9.58
CA THR A 239 18.78 -4.45 9.99
C THR A 239 18.18 -3.68 8.82
N GLN A 240 18.74 -3.79 7.60
CA GLN A 240 18.11 -3.26 6.39
C GLN A 240 16.71 -3.86 6.21
N ILE A 241 16.58 -5.19 6.25
CA ILE A 241 15.31 -5.89 6.05
C ILE A 241 14.27 -5.49 7.10
N LYS A 242 14.64 -5.49 8.39
CA LYS A 242 13.73 -5.07 9.49
C LYS A 242 13.18 -3.67 9.32
N LYS A 243 13.93 -2.76 8.69
CA LYS A 243 13.44 -1.40 8.41
C LYS A 243 12.52 -1.37 7.19
N ILE A 244 12.77 -2.22 6.21
CA ILE A 244 12.05 -2.25 4.93
C ILE A 244 10.73 -3.01 5.03
N GLU A 245 10.63 -4.06 5.84
CA GLU A 245 9.50 -5.02 5.83
C GLU A 245 8.12 -4.37 5.99
N ASP A 246 7.99 -3.34 6.84
CA ASP A 246 6.74 -2.59 7.05
C ASP A 246 6.32 -1.76 5.82
N CYS A 247 7.21 -1.58 4.84
CA CYS A 247 6.94 -0.91 3.58
C CYS A 247 6.59 -1.87 2.43
N ILE A 248 6.63 -3.19 2.65
CA ILE A 248 6.35 -4.22 1.65
C ILE A 248 4.98 -4.84 1.91
N PHE A 249 4.15 -4.87 0.88
CA PHE A 249 2.77 -5.30 0.96
C PHE A 249 2.50 -6.46 0.02
N MET A 250 1.67 -7.39 0.45
CA MET A 250 1.08 -8.42 -0.40
C MET A 250 -0.14 -7.83 -1.11
N VAL A 251 -0.19 -7.93 -2.43
CA VAL A 251 -1.31 -7.42 -3.24
C VAL A 251 -2.31 -8.55 -3.47
N LYS A 252 -3.58 -8.29 -3.15
CA LYS A 252 -4.68 -9.26 -3.18
C LYS A 252 -5.91 -8.69 -3.88
N GLY A 253 -6.64 -9.53 -4.59
CA GLY A 253 -7.90 -9.18 -5.25
C GLY A 253 -8.68 -10.42 -5.67
N ASN A 254 -9.90 -10.26 -6.18
CA ASN A 254 -10.72 -11.37 -6.69
C ASN A 254 -11.12 -11.19 -8.16
#